data_AF-A0A3L7Z959-F1
#
_entry.id   AF-A0A3L7Z959-F1
#
_cell.length_a   1.000
_cell.length_b   1.000
_cell.length_c   1.000
_cell.angle_alpha   90.00
_cell.angle_beta   90.00
_cell.angle_gamma   90.00
#
_symmetry.space_group_name_H-M   'P 1'
#
loop_
_entity.id
_entity.type
_entity.pdbx_description
1 polymer ?
#
loop_
_entity_poly.entity_id
_entity_poly.type
_entity_poly.pdbx_seq_one_letter_code
_entity_poly.pdbx_strand_id
1 'polypeptide(L)'
;MIQEKFKFYKPCKLLQPYVRYYWVFKSNQFLNTLTFPIGCPQIIFHKQTPLYIPELNVIQDKLTISGQVNFSSHLYADGNTEMIVVVFQPHAMSMFLNIPTSLFYNREVSGYDIENKSLNELATRIFDC
;
A
#
# COMPACT_ATOMS: atom_id res chain seq x y z
N MET A 1 -21.26 9.51 -11.20
CA MET A 1 -20.76 8.50 -10.25
C MET A 1 -19.42 7.99 -10.75
N ILE A 2 -18.38 8.01 -9.92
CA ILE A 2 -17.11 7.38 -10.27
C ILE A 2 -17.29 5.88 -10.04
N GLN A 3 -17.20 5.08 -11.10
CA GLN A 3 -17.20 3.62 -11.00
C GLN A 3 -15.91 3.15 -10.32
N GLU A 4 -16.03 2.21 -9.38
CA GLU A 4 -14.87 1.57 -8.76
C GLU A 4 -14.01 0.92 -9.84
N LYS A 5 -12.77 1.37 -9.97
CA LYS A 5 -11.90 0.94 -11.06
C LYS A 5 -10.51 0.63 -10.56
N PHE A 6 -10.23 -0.66 -10.41
CA PHE A 6 -8.86 -1.15 -10.37
C PHE A 6 -8.23 -1.01 -11.76
N LYS A 7 -7.02 -0.46 -11.82
CA LYS A 7 -6.15 -0.62 -12.99
C LYS A 7 -4.82 -1.19 -12.52
N PHE A 8 -4.42 -2.30 -13.15
CA PHE A 8 -3.15 -2.97 -12.87
C PHE A 8 -2.10 -2.59 -13.90
N TYR A 9 -0.87 -2.43 -13.44
CA TYR A 9 0.27 -2.08 -14.29
C TYR A 9 1.41 -3.07 -14.07
N LYS A 10 2.01 -3.50 -15.18
CA LYS A 10 3.21 -4.34 -15.15
C LYS A 10 4.45 -3.47 -14.92
N PRO A 11 5.39 -3.89 -14.05
CA PRO A 11 6.65 -3.20 -13.89
C PRO A 11 7.51 -3.27 -15.15
N CYS A 12 8.37 -2.27 -15.32
CA CYS A 12 9.44 -2.31 -16.32
C CYS A 12 10.37 -3.52 -16.04
N LYS A 13 11.12 -3.96 -17.05
CA LYS A 13 11.95 -5.18 -16.98
C LYS A 13 12.87 -5.21 -15.75
N LEU A 14 13.47 -4.07 -15.40
CA LEU A 14 14.39 -3.95 -14.26
C LEU A 14 13.71 -4.17 -12.90
N LEU A 15 12.43 -3.83 -12.78
CA LEU A 15 11.70 -3.94 -11.51
C LEU A 15 10.95 -5.26 -11.35
N GLN A 16 10.76 -6.06 -12.39
CA GLN A 16 10.01 -7.32 -12.34
C GLN A 16 10.52 -8.36 -11.31
N PRO A 17 11.84 -8.47 -11.05
CA PRO A 17 12.34 -9.35 -9.98
C PRO A 17 11.92 -8.92 -8.57
N TYR A 18 11.50 -7.66 -8.40
CA TYR A 18 11.30 -7.03 -7.09
C TYR A 18 9.86 -6.60 -6.83
N VAL A 19 9.19 -6.10 -7.87
CA VAL A 19 7.81 -5.63 -7.85
C VAL A 19 6.98 -6.61 -8.66
N ARG A 20 5.94 -7.16 -8.03
CA ARG A 20 5.02 -8.11 -8.66
C ARG A 20 4.10 -7.41 -9.63
N TYR A 21 3.49 -6.30 -9.19
CA TYR A 21 2.67 -5.39 -10.01
C TYR A 21 2.37 -4.11 -9.23
N TYR A 22 1.90 -3.10 -9.95
CA TYR A 22 1.24 -1.95 -9.35
C TYR A 22 -0.25 -2.04 -9.59
N TRP A 23 -1.03 -1.44 -8.70
CA TRP A 23 -2.42 -1.17 -8.99
C TRP A 23 -2.83 0.19 -8.45
N VAL A 24 -3.80 0.79 -9.13
CA VAL A 24 -4.44 2.03 -8.69
C VAL A 24 -5.90 1.76 -8.48
N PHE A 25 -6.46 2.41 -7.48
CA PHE A 25 -7.88 2.33 -7.16
C PHE A 25 -8.42 3.72 -6.92
N LYS A 26 -9.61 3.99 -7.46
CA LYS A 26 -10.37 5.20 -7.21
C LYS A 26 -11.84 4.87 -7.05
N SER A 27 -12.45 5.34 -5.96
CA SER A 27 -13.87 5.22 -5.68
C SER A 27 -14.35 6.44 -4.89
N ASN A 28 -15.57 6.86 -5.14
CA ASN A 28 -16.25 7.85 -4.29
C ASN A 28 -17.29 7.20 -3.36
N GLN A 29 -17.35 5.87 -3.33
CA GLN A 29 -18.30 5.10 -2.52
C GLN A 29 -17.65 4.66 -1.21
N PHE A 30 -18.49 4.45 -0.19
CA PHE A 30 -18.08 3.80 1.05
C PHE A 30 -17.51 2.42 0.75
N LEU A 31 -16.32 2.14 1.29
CA LEU A 31 -15.68 0.83 1.21
C LEU A 31 -15.92 0.07 2.51
N ASN A 32 -16.35 -1.18 2.35
CA ASN A 32 -16.32 -2.21 3.39
C ASN A 32 -16.09 -3.54 2.67
N THR A 33 -14.83 -3.95 2.58
CA THR A 33 -14.45 -5.14 1.81
C THR A 33 -13.53 -6.03 2.63
N LEU A 34 -13.91 -7.30 2.76
CA LEU A 34 -13.05 -8.34 3.32
C LEU A 34 -11.97 -8.71 2.31
N THR A 35 -10.71 -8.68 2.74
CA THR A 35 -9.55 -9.03 1.92
C THR A 35 -8.79 -10.21 2.52
N PHE A 36 -8.07 -10.95 1.66
CA PHE A 36 -7.30 -12.12 2.04
C PHE A 36 -5.82 -11.91 1.72
N PRO A 37 -4.91 -12.38 2.60
CA PRO A 37 -3.49 -12.16 2.45
C PRO A 37 -2.92 -12.93 1.25
N ILE A 38 -2.08 -12.26 0.46
CA ILE A 38 -1.36 -12.86 -0.68
C ILE A 38 0.13 -13.13 -0.36
N GLY A 39 0.55 -12.91 0.88
CA GLY A 39 1.95 -13.07 1.33
C GLY A 39 2.95 -12.07 0.75
N CYS A 40 2.47 -10.99 0.12
CA CYS A 40 3.30 -9.98 -0.54
C CYS A 40 3.19 -8.65 0.23
N PRO A 41 4.32 -8.06 0.67
CA PRO A 41 4.31 -6.75 1.31
C PRO A 41 4.05 -5.65 0.28
N GLN A 42 3.56 -4.51 0.76
CA GLN A 42 3.07 -3.42 -0.08
C GLN A 42 3.55 -2.06 0.42
N ILE A 43 3.76 -1.14 -0.52
CA ILE A 43 3.84 0.29 -0.22
C ILE A 43 2.60 0.95 -0.83
N ILE A 44 1.87 1.68 -0.01
CA ILE A 44 0.57 2.25 -0.33
C ILE A 44 0.69 3.77 -0.24
N PHE A 45 0.24 4.46 -1.29
CA PHE A 45 0.18 5.92 -1.38
C PHE A 45 -1.29 6.32 -1.47
N HIS A 46 -1.88 6.82 -0.39
CA HIS A 46 -3.26 7.34 -0.38
C HIS A 46 -3.25 8.80 -0.81
N LYS A 47 -3.77 9.07 -2.01
CA LYS A 47 -3.96 10.42 -2.55
C LYS A 47 -5.18 11.11 -1.95
N GLN A 48 -6.16 10.34 -1.49
CA GLN A 48 -7.35 10.83 -0.79
C GLN A 48 -7.53 10.08 0.53
N THR A 49 -8.75 9.69 0.91
CA THR A 49 -9.05 9.07 2.21
C THR A 49 -8.27 7.76 2.40
N PRO A 50 -7.42 7.65 3.45
CA PRO A 50 -6.74 6.40 3.79
C PRO A 50 -7.70 5.32 4.29
N LEU A 51 -7.24 4.07 4.27
CA LEU A 51 -8.06 2.94 4.72
C LEU A 51 -7.99 2.80 6.24
N TYR A 52 -9.10 2.36 6.83
CA TYR A 52 -9.18 1.89 8.21
C TYR A 52 -9.26 0.35 8.22
N ILE A 53 -8.48 -0.26 9.12
CA ILE A 53 -8.38 -1.71 9.30
C ILE A 53 -8.79 -2.05 10.73
N PRO A 54 -10.02 -2.54 10.98
CA PRO A 54 -10.52 -2.79 12.31
C PRO A 54 -9.78 -3.91 13.04
N GLU A 55 -9.32 -4.94 12.34
CA GLU A 55 -8.59 -6.07 12.94
C GLU A 55 -7.27 -5.62 13.58
N LEU A 56 -6.71 -4.50 13.13
CA LEU A 56 -5.54 -3.85 13.71
C LEU A 56 -5.90 -2.62 14.56
N ASN A 57 -7.15 -2.15 14.47
CA ASN A 57 -7.59 -0.85 14.98
C ASN A 57 -6.66 0.29 14.53
N VAL A 58 -6.32 0.30 13.24
CA VAL A 58 -5.37 1.26 12.63
C VAL A 58 -6.00 1.94 11.43
N ILE A 59 -5.83 3.26 11.35
CA ILE A 59 -6.01 4.02 10.10
C ILE A 59 -4.63 4.13 9.45
N GLN A 60 -4.53 3.75 8.18
CA GLN A 60 -3.30 3.87 7.42
C GLN A 60 -2.90 5.34 7.23
N ASP A 61 -1.60 5.61 7.21
CA ASP A 61 -1.05 6.91 6.85
C ASP A 61 -1.10 7.14 5.35
N LYS A 62 -1.00 8.41 4.91
CA LYS A 62 -0.93 8.75 3.48
C LYS A 62 0.14 7.96 2.73
N LEU A 63 1.27 7.71 3.37
CA LEU A 63 2.30 6.80 2.92
C LEU A 63 2.36 5.65 3.95
N THR A 64 2.00 4.45 3.53
CA THR A 64 1.96 3.27 4.40
C THR A 64 2.81 2.14 3.86
N ILE A 65 3.56 1.50 4.76
CA ILE A 65 4.20 0.20 4.55
C ILE A 65 3.31 -0.86 5.18
N SER A 66 2.66 -1.64 4.33
CA SER A 66 1.91 -2.83 4.74
C SER A 66 2.83 -4.03 4.63
N GLY A 67 3.16 -4.64 5.77
CA GLY A 67 4.01 -5.82 5.76
C GLY A 67 3.30 -7.08 5.27
N GLN A 68 3.98 -8.22 5.41
CA GLN A 68 3.32 -9.49 5.19
C GLN A 68 2.31 -9.74 6.31
N VAL A 69 1.08 -10.05 5.91
CA VAL A 69 -0.03 -10.38 6.80
C VAL A 69 -0.39 -11.85 6.68
N ASN A 70 -0.80 -12.47 7.80
CA ASN A 70 -1.26 -13.87 7.84
C ASN A 70 -2.74 -14.03 8.23
N PHE A 71 -3.49 -12.92 8.26
CA PHE A 71 -4.91 -12.89 8.60
C PHE A 71 -5.69 -12.14 7.51
N SER A 72 -6.98 -12.47 7.37
CA SER A 72 -7.91 -11.68 6.57
C SER A 72 -8.32 -10.43 7.32
N SER A 73 -8.50 -9.32 6.62
CA SER A 73 -8.92 -8.05 7.23
C SER A 73 -9.95 -7.33 6.38
N HIS A 74 -10.82 -6.61 7.06
CA HIS A 74 -11.73 -5.67 6.41
C HIS A 74 -11.01 -4.35 6.15
N LEU A 75 -11.20 -3.82 4.95
CA LEU A 75 -10.75 -2.49 4.56
C LEU A 75 -11.95 -1.55 4.50
N TYR A 76 -11.90 -0.49 5.29
CA TYR A 76 -12.93 0.54 5.36
C TYR A 76 -12.43 1.87 4.84
N ALA A 77 -13.29 2.62 4.15
CA ALA A 77 -13.06 4.03 3.85
C ALA A 77 -14.38 4.76 3.65
N ASP A 78 -14.49 5.98 4.17
CA ASP A 78 -15.71 6.79 4.10
C ASP A 78 -15.83 7.56 2.77
N GLY A 79 -15.68 6.83 1.67
CA GLY A 79 -15.67 7.41 0.33
C GLY A 79 -14.40 8.19 0.00
N ASN A 80 -14.38 8.72 -1.23
CA ASN A 80 -13.26 9.47 -1.80
C ASN A 80 -11.91 8.75 -1.56
N THR A 81 -11.84 7.49 -1.94
CA THR A 81 -10.61 6.70 -1.87
C THR A 81 -9.90 6.82 -3.20
N GLU A 82 -8.65 7.25 -3.16
CA GLU A 82 -7.73 7.19 -4.30
C GLU A 82 -6.37 6.76 -3.78
N MET A 83 -5.86 5.65 -4.31
CA MET A 83 -4.57 5.11 -3.87
C MET A 83 -3.81 4.45 -5.01
N ILE A 84 -2.48 4.49 -4.89
CA ILE A 84 -1.54 3.74 -5.72
C ILE A 84 -0.83 2.76 -4.80
N VAL A 85 -0.77 1.50 -5.21
CA VAL A 85 -0.15 0.44 -4.42
C VAL A 85 0.91 -0.27 -5.24
N VAL A 86 2.09 -0.38 -4.63
CA VAL A 86 3.22 -1.16 -5.12
C VAL A 86 3.20 -2.49 -4.39
N VAL A 87 2.94 -3.59 -5.10
CA VAL A 87 3.00 -4.94 -4.52
C VAL A 87 4.36 -5.55 -4.81
N PHE A 88 5.15 -5.79 -3.76
CA PHE A 88 6.49 -6.36 -3.87
C PHE A 88 6.44 -7.89 -3.94
N GLN A 89 7.48 -8.49 -4.51
CA GLN A 89 7.75 -9.90 -4.25
C GLN A 89 7.98 -10.11 -2.74
N PRO A 90 7.65 -11.29 -2.17
CA PRO A 90 7.74 -11.54 -0.72
C PRO A 90 9.07 -11.17 -0.07
N HIS A 91 10.19 -11.33 -0.80
CA HIS A 91 11.55 -11.12 -0.31
C HIS A 91 12.13 -9.76 -0.68
N ALA A 92 11.42 -8.92 -1.44
CA ALA A 92 12.06 -7.82 -2.16
C ALA A 92 12.04 -6.48 -1.40
N MET A 93 11.04 -6.23 -0.56
CA MET A 93 10.84 -4.90 0.04
C MET A 93 12.02 -4.45 0.91
N SER A 94 12.68 -5.36 1.63
CA SER A 94 13.85 -5.04 2.46
C SER A 94 15.01 -4.47 1.66
N MET A 95 15.17 -4.83 0.37
CA MET A 95 16.22 -4.28 -0.49
C MET A 95 16.00 -2.81 -0.84
N PHE A 96 14.76 -2.31 -0.79
CA PHE A 96 14.43 -0.92 -1.09
C PHE A 96 14.45 -0.05 0.17
N LEU A 97 14.02 -0.60 1.30
CA LEU A 97 13.93 0.13 2.56
C LEU A 97 15.19 0.04 3.40
N ASN A 98 16.07 -0.94 3.14
CA ASN A 98 17.19 -1.31 4.00
C ASN A 98 16.75 -1.65 5.44
N ILE A 99 15.58 -2.27 5.57
CA ILE A 99 14.97 -2.68 6.84
C ILE A 99 14.49 -4.13 6.73
N PRO A 100 14.74 -5.00 7.73
CA PRO A 100 14.21 -6.36 7.75
C PRO A 100 12.69 -6.39 7.62
N THR A 101 12.15 -7.21 6.70
CA THR A 101 10.70 -7.31 6.47
C THR A 101 9.94 -7.84 7.68
N SER A 102 10.59 -8.59 8.57
CA SER A 102 10.02 -9.10 9.82
C SER A 102 9.54 -8.00 10.76
N LEU A 103 10.13 -6.79 10.69
CA LEU A 103 9.70 -5.65 11.51
C LEU A 103 8.32 -5.11 11.10
N PHE A 104 7.89 -5.42 9.86
CA PHE A 104 6.58 -5.03 9.33
C PHE A 104 5.56 -6.18 9.42
N TYR A 105 5.94 -7.36 9.91
CA TYR A 105 5.03 -8.51 9.94
C TYR A 105 3.76 -8.22 10.73
N ASN A 106 2.59 -8.46 10.11
CA ASN A 106 1.27 -8.14 10.66
C ASN A 106 1.11 -6.68 11.11
N ARG A 107 1.80 -5.73 10.46
CA ARG A 107 1.75 -4.31 10.79
C ARG A 107 1.54 -3.43 9.57
N GLU A 108 0.88 -2.32 9.84
CA GLU A 108 0.77 -1.16 8.98
C GLU A 108 1.62 -0.07 9.63
N VAL A 109 2.67 0.37 8.94
CA VAL A 109 3.64 1.32 9.48
C VAL A 109 3.66 2.55 8.59
N SER A 110 3.68 3.75 9.18
CA SER A 110 3.87 4.97 8.41
C SER A 110 5.20 4.90 7.65
N GLY A 111 5.19 5.13 6.34
CA GLY A 111 6.45 5.19 5.60
C GLY A 111 7.28 6.43 5.97
N TYR A 112 6.69 7.42 6.63
CA TYR A 112 7.42 8.58 7.17
C TYR A 112 8.28 8.21 8.38
N ASP A 113 7.82 7.27 9.21
CA ASP A 113 8.54 6.80 10.42
C ASP A 113 9.83 6.04 10.09
N ILE A 114 10.01 5.65 8.83
CA ILE A 114 11.18 4.93 8.33
C ILE A 114 12.35 5.87 8.02
N GLU A 115 12.12 7.19 8.00
CA GLU A 115 13.13 8.22 7.75
C GLU A 115 13.91 8.03 6.42
N ASN A 116 13.33 7.30 5.46
CA ASN A 116 13.94 7.08 4.15
C ASN A 116 13.67 8.27 3.22
N LYS A 117 14.70 9.09 2.99
CA LYS A 117 14.62 10.30 2.17
C LYS A 117 14.10 10.03 0.76
N SER A 118 14.64 9.01 0.07
CA SER A 118 14.25 8.67 -1.29
C SER A 118 12.78 8.24 -1.38
N LEU A 119 12.26 7.55 -0.36
CA LEU A 119 10.85 7.18 -0.27
C LEU A 119 9.95 8.40 -0.05
N ASN A 120 10.36 9.32 0.83
CA ASN A 120 9.62 10.56 1.08
C ASN A 120 9.59 11.47 -0.16
N GLU A 121 10.70 11.56 -0.90
CA GLU A 121 10.75 12.27 -2.19
C GLU A 121 9.84 11.62 -3.23
N LEU A 122 9.83 10.28 -3.31
CA LEU A 122 8.92 9.55 -4.19
C LEU A 122 7.45 9.81 -3.82
N ALA A 123 7.11 9.77 -2.53
CA ALA A 123 5.76 10.06 -2.04
C ALA A 123 5.32 11.48 -2.43
N THR A 124 6.19 12.47 -2.21
CA THR A 124 5.95 13.87 -2.59
C THR A 124 5.63 13.98 -4.08
N ARG A 125 6.46 13.40 -4.95
CA ARG A 125 6.25 13.41 -6.40
C ARG A 125 4.93 12.75 -6.81
N ILE A 126 4.53 11.66 -6.15
CA ILE A 126 3.27 10.96 -6.42
C ILE A 126 2.06 11.82 -6.02
N PHE A 127 2.16 12.55 -4.90
CA PHE A 127 1.08 13.41 -4.40
C PHE A 127 0.94 14.72 -5.18
N ASP A 128 2.03 15.22 -5.77
CA ASP A 128 2.03 16.44 -6.60
C ASP A 128 1.49 16.24 -8.03
N CYS A 129 1.34 14.99 -8.49
CA CYS A 129 0.78 14.65 -9.80
C CYS A 129 -0.76 14.60 -9.78
#